data_AF-A0A7C1T497-F1
#
_entry.id   AF-A0A7C1T497-F1
#
_cell.length_a   1.000
_cell.length_b   1.000
_cell.length_c   1.000
_cell.angle_alpha   90.00
_cell.angle_beta   90.00
_cell.angle_gamma   90.00
#
_symmetry.space_group_name_H-M   'P 1'
#
loop_
_entity.id
_entity.type
_entity.pdbx_description
1 polymer ?
#
loop_
_entity_poly.entity_id
_entity_poly.type
_entity_poly.pdbx_seq_one_letter_code
_entity_poly.pdbx_strand_id
1 'polypeptide(L)'
;MTSIVTAAAVSKNFGAYQDAAVREPVIITKNGRPRTVLLAYEDYLRLAKRDRRVDLTSAISDDELAAIKASTMETGLDHLNAELPMDKNAAD
;
A
#
# COMPACT_ATOMS: atom_id res chain seq x y z
N MET A 1 16.32 10.28 12.17
CA MET A 1 17.00 10.24 10.85
C MET A 1 17.23 8.79 10.44
N THR A 2 16.65 8.36 9.30
CA THR A 2 16.79 6.99 8.75
C THR A 2 18.25 6.55 8.73
N SER A 3 18.55 5.38 9.33
CA SER A 3 19.92 4.87 9.40
C SER A 3 20.24 3.97 8.20
N ILE A 4 21.47 4.07 7.69
CA ILE A 4 21.99 3.22 6.61
C ILE A 4 23.10 2.35 7.19
N VAL A 5 22.90 1.04 7.20
CA VAL A 5 23.81 0.08 7.85
C VAL A 5 24.11 -1.10 6.94
N THR A 6 25.19 -1.82 7.22
CA THR A 6 25.54 -3.03 6.47
C THR A 6 24.80 -4.24 7.04
N ALA A 7 24.55 -5.25 6.20
CA ALA A 7 23.99 -6.53 6.66
C ALA A 7 24.81 -7.14 7.81
N ALA A 8 26.15 -7.04 7.76
CA ALA A 8 27.02 -7.54 8.82
C ALA A 8 26.83 -6.80 10.16
N ALA A 9 26.59 -5.49 10.14
CA ALA A 9 26.29 -4.72 11.35
C ALA A 9 24.95 -5.14 11.96
N VAL A 10 23.93 -5.34 11.10
CA VAL A 10 22.61 -5.80 11.53
C VAL A 10 22.69 -7.20 12.16
N SER A 11 23.41 -8.15 11.56
CA SER A 11 23.57 -9.49 12.13
C SER A 11 24.28 -9.49 13.48
N LYS A 12 25.22 -8.57 13.72
CA LYS A 12 25.95 -8.47 14.99
C LYS A 12 25.10 -7.87 16.12
N ASN A 13 24.27 -6.87 15.82
CA ASN A 13 23.49 -6.12 16.82
C ASN A 13 21.99 -6.11 16.48
N PHE A 14 21.42 -7.28 16.14
CA PHE A 14 20.07 -7.35 15.57
C PHE A 14 19.00 -6.68 16.45
N GLY A 15 19.00 -6.95 17.77
CA GLY A 15 18.03 -6.38 18.70
C GLY A 15 18.02 -4.84 18.69
N ALA A 16 19.19 -4.20 18.70
CA ALA A 16 19.28 -2.74 18.67
C ALA A 16 18.70 -2.14 17.37
N TYR A 17 18.90 -2.81 16.23
CA TYR A 17 18.34 -2.37 14.96
C TYR A 17 16.86 -2.70 14.82
N GLN A 18 16.37 -3.75 15.47
CA GLN A 18 14.95 -4.03 15.59
C GLN A 18 14.25 -2.91 16.40
N ASP A 19 14.79 -2.55 17.56
CA ASP A 19 14.25 -1.46 18.38
C ASP A 19 14.30 -0.10 17.64
N ALA A 20 15.38 0.15 16.90
CA ALA A 20 15.49 1.34 16.06
C ALA A 20 14.41 1.35 14.95
N ALA A 21 14.18 0.21 14.30
CA ALA A 21 13.19 0.05 13.23
C ALA A 21 11.74 0.27 13.67
N VAL A 22 11.45 0.16 14.98
CA VAL A 22 10.13 0.53 15.53
C VAL A 22 9.88 2.04 15.44
N ARG A 23 10.95 2.85 15.55
CA ARG A 23 10.84 4.32 15.53
C ARG A 23 11.01 4.88 14.13
N GLU A 24 11.98 4.36 13.39
CA GLU A 24 12.31 4.84 12.05
C GLU A 24 12.89 3.71 11.17
N PRO A 25 12.64 3.74 9.84
CA PRO A 25 13.20 2.76 8.91
C PRO A 25 14.72 2.63 9.01
N VAL A 26 15.22 1.39 8.85
CA VAL A 26 16.65 1.08 8.76
C VAL A 26 16.97 0.51 7.39
N ILE A 27 17.79 1.22 6.61
CA ILE A 27 18.22 0.79 5.28
C ILE A 27 19.41 -0.16 5.43
N ILE A 28 19.27 -1.38 4.93
CA ILE A 28 20.31 -2.41 4.98
C ILE A 28 20.98 -2.51 3.62
N THR A 29 22.31 -2.39 3.64
CA THR A 29 23.16 -2.44 2.46
C THR A 29 23.91 -3.76 2.35
N LYS A 30 24.20 -4.14 1.10
CA LYS A 30 25.16 -5.20 0.74
C LYS A 30 26.13 -4.62 -0.28
N ASN A 31 27.43 -4.73 -0.01
CA ASN A 31 28.50 -4.16 -0.85
C ASN A 31 28.28 -2.66 -1.16
N GLY A 32 27.89 -1.88 -0.16
CA GLY A 32 27.66 -0.43 -0.28
C GLY A 32 26.33 -0.03 -0.94
N ARG A 33 25.55 -0.97 -1.47
CA ARG A 33 24.26 -0.67 -2.13
C ARG A 33 23.07 -1.04 -1.24
N PRO A 34 22.06 -0.17 -1.07
CA PRO A 34 20.79 -0.52 -0.44
C PRO A 34 20.15 -1.76 -1.07
N ARG A 35 19.74 -2.72 -0.24
CA ARG A 35 19.16 -4.01 -0.68
C ARG A 35 17.78 -4.25 -0.06
N THR A 36 17.65 -3.98 1.23
CA THR A 36 16.41 -4.18 1.99
C THR A 36 16.24 -3.05 3.01
N VAL A 37 15.03 -2.91 3.53
CA VAL A 37 14.72 -1.99 4.62
C VAL A 37 14.06 -2.80 5.74
N LEU A 38 14.51 -2.60 6.98
CA LEU A 38 13.83 -3.10 8.17
C LEU A 38 12.87 -2.02 8.67
N LEU A 39 11.63 -2.43 8.94
CA LEU A 39 10.50 -1.56 9.30
C LEU A 39 9.74 -2.18 10.46
N ALA A 40 9.05 -1.34 11.22
CA ALA A 40 8.00 -1.79 12.12
C ALA A 40 6.92 -2.57 11.36
N TYR A 41 6.35 -3.58 12.01
CA TYR A 41 5.27 -4.38 11.42
C TYR A 41 4.06 -3.53 11.00
N GLU A 42 3.64 -2.59 11.85
CA GLU A 42 2.52 -1.69 11.56
C GLU A 42 2.77 -0.80 10.33
N ASP A 43 4.01 -0.35 10.16
CA ASP A 43 4.39 0.42 8.97
C ASP A 43 4.39 -0.44 7.70
N TYR A 44 4.84 -1.69 7.80
CA TYR A 44 4.73 -2.64 6.70
C TYR A 44 3.25 -2.85 6.32
N LEU A 45 2.36 -3.07 7.28
CA LEU A 45 0.92 -3.23 7.01
C LEU A 45 0.31 -1.98 6.37
N ARG A 46 0.64 -0.79 6.88
CA ARG A 46 0.16 0.49 6.33
C ARG A 46 0.60 0.68 4.88
N LEU A 47 1.83 0.32 4.56
CA LEU A 47 2.36 0.38 3.20
C LEU A 47 1.74 -0.69 2.30
N ALA A 48 1.64 -1.94 2.78
CA ALA A 48 1.05 -3.04 2.04
C ALA A 48 -0.43 -2.78 1.69
N LYS A 49 -1.20 -2.12 2.57
CA LYS A 49 -2.58 -1.70 2.28
C LYS A 49 -2.70 -0.66 1.17
N ARG A 50 -1.66 0.12 0.92
CA ARG A 50 -1.61 1.12 -0.16
C ARG A 50 -1.07 0.55 -1.46
N ASP A 51 -0.57 -0.68 -1.44
CA ASP A 51 -0.11 -1.32 -2.65
C ASP A 51 -1.30 -1.56 -3.58
N ARG A 52 -1.13 -1.25 -4.87
CA ARG A 52 -2.22 -1.35 -5.82
C ARG A 52 -2.50 -2.84 -6.07
N ARG A 53 -3.66 -3.29 -5.61
CA ARG A 53 -4.18 -4.62 -5.92
C ARG A 53 -4.96 -4.56 -7.24
N VAL A 54 -4.72 -5.54 -8.11
CA VAL A 54 -5.44 -5.72 -9.36
C VAL A 54 -6.04 -7.11 -9.31
N ASP A 55 -7.37 -7.15 -9.23
CA ASP A 55 -8.14 -8.40 -9.23
C ASP A 55 -8.94 -8.48 -10.53
N LEU A 56 -9.31 -9.71 -10.93
CA LEU A 56 -10.18 -9.91 -12.07
C LEU A 56 -11.58 -9.43 -11.73
N THR A 57 -12.27 -8.81 -12.68
CA THR A 57 -13.68 -8.41 -12.50
C THR A 57 -14.59 -9.60 -12.20
N SER A 58 -14.26 -10.78 -12.72
CA SER A 58 -14.97 -12.03 -12.45
C SER A 58 -14.77 -12.58 -11.02
N ALA A 59 -13.82 -12.04 -10.26
CA ALA A 59 -13.56 -12.43 -8.88
C ALA A 59 -14.27 -11.53 -7.85
N ILE A 60 -14.97 -10.48 -8.30
CA ILE A 60 -15.76 -9.60 -7.43
C ILE A 60 -16.93 -10.41 -6.86
N SER A 61 -17.04 -10.46 -5.54
CA SER A 61 -18.17 -11.12 -4.88
C SER A 61 -19.47 -10.34 -5.06
N ASP A 62 -20.62 -11.01 -4.88
CA ASP A 62 -21.93 -10.36 -4.99
C ASP A 62 -22.10 -9.19 -3.99
N ASP A 63 -21.58 -9.35 -2.76
CA ASP A 63 -21.62 -8.32 -1.73
C ASP A 63 -20.78 -7.09 -2.11
N GLU A 64 -19.58 -7.30 -2.66
CA GLU A 64 -18.72 -6.21 -3.15
C GLU A 64 -19.35 -5.51 -4.36
N LEU A 65 -19.93 -6.26 -5.29
CA LEU A 65 -20.63 -5.72 -6.45
C LEU A 65 -21.84 -4.88 -6.03
N ALA A 66 -22.59 -5.34 -5.03
CA ALA A 66 -23.71 -4.60 -4.46
C ALA A 66 -23.23 -3.30 -3.79
N ALA A 67 -22.13 -3.35 -3.03
CA ALA A 67 -21.55 -2.17 -2.40
C ALA A 67 -21.07 -1.14 -3.43
N ILE A 68 -20.43 -1.58 -4.53
CA ILE A 68 -20.00 -0.70 -5.62
C ILE A 68 -21.22 -0.05 -6.29
N LYS A 69 -22.27 -0.81 -6.59
CA LYS A 69 -23.51 -0.27 -7.19
C LYS A 69 -24.22 0.75 -6.31
N ALA A 70 -24.14 0.59 -4.99
CA ALA A 70 -24.73 1.51 -4.02
C ALA A 70 -23.82 2.70 -3.69
N SER A 71 -22.56 2.67 -4.11
CA SER A 71 -21.61 3.75 -3.85
C SER A 71 -22.03 5.03 -4.57
N THR A 72 -21.80 6.16 -3.91
CA THR A 72 -22.11 7.49 -4.44
C THR A 72 -20.85 8.35 -4.40
N MET A 73 -20.80 9.36 -5.26
CA MET A 73 -19.71 10.33 -5.26
C MET A 73 -19.67 11.07 -3.93
N GLU A 74 -18.46 11.42 -3.50
CA GLU A 74 -18.30 12.34 -2.36
C GLU A 74 -18.95 13.69 -2.71
N THR A 75 -19.54 14.36 -1.72
CA THR A 75 -20.34 15.58 -1.93
C THR A 75 -19.61 16.68 -2.73
N GLY A 76 -18.29 16.84 -2.55
CA GLY A 76 -17.49 17.82 -3.31
C GLY A 76 -17.29 17.46 -4.79
N LEU A 77 -17.54 16.21 -5.16
CA LEU A 77 -17.35 15.65 -6.49
C LEU A 77 -18.69 15.28 -7.17
N ASP A 78 -19.82 15.61 -6.58
CA ASP A 78 -21.15 15.24 -7.09
C ASP A 78 -21.42 15.78 -8.51
N HIS A 79 -20.81 16.93 -8.85
CA HIS A 79 -20.88 17.51 -10.21
C HIS A 79 -20.39 16.57 -11.31
N LEU A 80 -19.51 15.62 -11.00
CA LEU A 80 -19.03 14.63 -11.97
C LEU A 80 -20.10 13.61 -12.38
N ASN A 81 -21.18 13.46 -11.62
CA ASN A 81 -22.31 12.62 -12.01
C ASN A 81 -22.98 13.12 -13.30
N ALA A 82 -22.85 14.42 -13.62
CA ALA A 82 -23.36 14.98 -14.88
C ALA A 82 -22.60 14.46 -16.12
N GLU A 83 -21.39 13.93 -15.95
CA GLU A 83 -20.57 13.36 -17.03
C GLU A 83 -20.93 11.90 -17.34
N LEU A 84 -21.82 11.28 -16.56
CA LEU A 84 -22.27 9.92 -16.83
C LEU A 84 -23.06 9.90 -18.14
N PRO A 85 -22.66 9.07 -19.12
CA PRO A 85 -23.40 8.98 -20.37
C PRO A 85 -24.83 8.52 -20.07
N MET A 86 -25.81 9.27 -20.59
CA MET A 86 -27.23 8.98 -20.36
C MET A 86 -27.71 7.70 -21.07
N ASP A 87 -26.90 7.13 -21.97
CA ASP A 87 -27.24 5.92 -22.71
C ASP A 87 -26.62 4.67 -22.08
N LYS A 88 -27.48 3.68 -21.86
CA LYS A 88 -27.22 2.46 -21.07
C LYS A 88 -26.38 1.40 -21.79
N ASN A 89 -25.70 1.76 -22.88
CA ASN A 89 -25.06 0.82 -23.82
C ASN A 89 -23.56 1.12 -24.03
N ALA A 90 -22.79 1.33 -22.96
CA ALA A 90 -21.33 1.49 -23.04
C ALA A 90 -20.55 0.17 -22.84
N ALA A 91 -21.25 -0.95 -22.77
CA ALA A 91 -20.66 -2.28 -22.64
C ALA A 91 -21.35 -3.24 -23.62
N ASP A 92 -21.01 -3.11 -24.90
CA ASP A 92 -21.17 -4.14 -25.92
C ASP A 92 -19.81 -4.30 -26.63
#